data_AF-A0A0D3AHA5-F1
#
_entry.id   AF-A0A0D3AHA5-F1
#
_cell.length_a   1.000
_cell.length_b   1.000
_cell.length_c   1.000
_cell.angle_alpha   90.00
_cell.angle_beta   90.00
_cell.angle_gamma   90.00
#
_symmetry.space_group_name_H-M   'P 1'
#
loop_
_entity.id
_entity.type
_entity.pdbx_description
1 polymer ?
#
loop_
_entity_poly.entity_id
_entity_poly.type
_entity_poly.pdbx_seq_one_letter_code
_entity_poly.pdbx_strand_id
1 'polypeptide(L)' 'MAAPHIAGIAALVKQKHPRWSPAAIKSALMTTSKVVDRTGRLLQAQQYSDTEAVTLVKATPFDYGSGHV' A
#
# COMPACT_ATOMS: atom_id res chain seq x y z
N MET A 1 8.47 -7.54 4.21
CA MET A 1 7.38 -8.53 4.02
C MET A 1 6.06 -7.79 3.80
N ALA A 2 5.43 -7.91 2.63
CA ALA A 2 4.16 -7.24 2.29
C ALA A 2 3.31 -8.04 1.29
N ALA A 3 3.95 -8.65 0.28
CA ALA A 3 3.30 -9.48 -0.73
C ALA A 3 2.35 -10.58 -0.18
N PRO A 4 2.73 -11.42 0.83
CA PRO A 4 1.81 -12.43 1.35
C PRO A 4 0.59 -11.83 2.08
N HIS A 5 0.70 -10.63 2.67
CA HIS A 5 -0.44 -9.94 3.28
C HIS A 5 -1.45 -9.52 2.22
N ILE A 6 -0.98 -8.92 1.12
CA ILE A 6 -1.85 -8.52 0.00
C ILE A 6 -2.50 -9.75 -0.65
N ALA A 7 -1.76 -10.86 -0.80
CA ALA A 7 -2.32 -12.11 -1.30
C ALA A 7 -3.44 -12.66 -0.40
N GLY A 8 -3.24 -12.64 0.92
CA GLY A 8 -4.27 -13.05 1.89
C GLY A 8 -5.53 -12.19 1.83
N ILE A 9 -5.38 -10.86 1.78
CA ILE A 9 -6.52 -9.95 1.66
C ILE A 9 -7.24 -10.17 0.33
N ALA A 10 -6.50 -10.31 -0.78
CA ALA A 10 -7.08 -10.59 -2.09
C ALA A 10 -7.86 -11.91 -2.10
N ALA A 11 -7.38 -12.94 -1.39
CA ALA A 11 -8.09 -14.21 -1.23
C ALA A 11 -9.40 -14.04 -0.47
N LEU A 12 -9.42 -13.27 0.62
CA LEU A 12 -10.65 -12.94 1.37
C LEU A 12 -11.65 -12.16 0.51
N VAL A 13 -11.18 -11.18 -0.26
CA VAL A 13 -12.03 -10.42 -1.20
C VAL A 13 -12.60 -11.36 -2.27
N LYS A 14 -11.81 -12.28 -2.83
CA LYS A 14 -12.28 -13.28 -3.80
C LYS A 14 -13.28 -14.25 -3.19
N GLN A 15 -13.09 -14.66 -1.94
CA GLN A 15 -14.04 -15.52 -1.21
C GLN A 15 -15.39 -14.81 -1.05
N LYS A 16 -15.38 -13.51 -0.69
CA LYS A 16 -16.60 -12.70 -0.55
C LYS A 16 -17.24 -12.34 -1.90
N HIS A 17 -16.43 -12.15 -2.94
CA HIS A 17 -16.86 -11.78 -4.29
C HIS A 17 -16.33 -12.77 -5.35
N PRO A 18 -16.87 -14.01 -5.42
CA PRO A 18 -16.32 -15.07 -6.28
C PRO A 18 -16.32 -14.73 -7.78
N ARG A 19 -17.24 -13.88 -8.22
CA ARG A 19 -17.37 -13.46 -9.63
C ARG A 19 -16.43 -12.30 -10.03
N TRP A 20 -15.78 -11.64 -9.08
CA TRP A 20 -14.88 -10.54 -9.40
C TRP A 20 -13.65 -11.05 -10.16
N SER A 21 -13.26 -10.30 -11.19
CA SER A 21 -12.03 -10.52 -11.93
C SER A 21 -10.82 -10.13 -11.07
N PRO A 22 -9.60 -10.64 -11.39
CA PRO A 22 -8.38 -10.19 -10.72
C PRO A 22 -8.19 -8.66 -10.78
N ALA A 23 -8.59 -8.05 -11.89
CA ALA A 23 -8.54 -6.59 -12.07
C ALA A 23 -9.50 -5.86 -11.13
N ALA A 24 -10.72 -6.38 -10.90
CA ALA A 24 -11.67 -5.79 -9.96
C ALA A 24 -11.15 -5.86 -8.51
N ILE A 25 -10.54 -6.97 -8.12
CA ILE A 25 -9.93 -7.11 -6.78
C ILE A 25 -8.76 -6.14 -6.62
N LYS A 26 -7.87 -6.05 -7.61
CA LYS A 26 -6.78 -5.08 -7.61
C LYS A 26 -7.31 -3.65 -7.50
N SER A 27 -8.34 -3.32 -8.28
CA SER A 27 -8.96 -1.99 -8.26
C SER A 27 -9.51 -1.64 -6.88
N ALA A 28 -10.24 -2.56 -6.25
CA ALA A 28 -10.77 -2.36 -4.90
C ALA A 28 -9.63 -2.08 -3.90
N LEU A 29 -8.57 -2.89 -3.90
CA LEU A 29 -7.43 -2.69 -2.99
C LEU A 29 -6.73 -1.35 -3.21
N MET A 30 -6.60 -0.90 -4.47
CA MET A 30 -5.95 0.36 -4.80
C MET A 30 -6.81 1.57 -4.38
N THR A 31 -8.09 1.58 -4.72
CA THR A 31 -8.95 2.76 -4.48
C THR A 31 -9.38 2.92 -3.02
N THR A 32 -9.29 1.87 -2.21
CA THR A 32 -9.58 1.94 -0.77
C THR A 32 -8.34 2.10 0.11
N SER A 33 -7.15 2.16 -0.49
CA SER A 33 -5.90 2.34 0.26
C SER A 33 -5.77 3.77 0.83
N LYS A 34 -5.01 3.91 1.92
CA LYS A 34 -4.80 5.18 2.63
C LYS A 34 -3.42 5.75 2.34
N VAL A 35 -3.37 7.04 2.02
CA VAL A 35 -2.13 7.82 1.82
C VAL A 35 -1.71 8.60 3.07
N VAL A 36 -2.47 8.46 4.16
CA VAL A 36 -2.20 9.09 5.45
C VAL A 36 -1.93 8.05 6.52
N ASP A 37 -1.05 8.39 7.45
CA ASP A 37 -0.77 7.60 8.64
C ASP A 37 -1.87 7.76 9.70
N ARG A 38 -1.70 7.07 10.83
CA ARG A 38 -2.63 7.11 11.97
C ARG A 38 -2.77 8.49 12.61
N THR A 39 -1.81 9.39 12.39
CA THR A 39 -1.81 10.76 12.92
C THR A 39 -2.40 11.76 11.93
N GLY A 40 -2.85 11.29 10.75
CA GLY A 40 -3.38 12.14 9.68
C GLY A 40 -2.30 12.81 8.84
N ARG A 41 -1.02 12.47 9.03
CA ARG A 41 0.08 12.98 8.22
C ARG A 41 0.24 12.12 6.98
N LEU A 42 0.79 12.70 5.91
CA LEU A 42 1.10 11.94 4.70
C LEU A 42 2.16 10.87 4.99
N LEU A 43 2.06 9.73 4.31
CA LEU A 43 3.05 8.67 4.41
C LEU A 43 4.47 9.22 4.16
N GLN A 44 5.42 8.68 4.91
CA GLN A 44 6.83 9.03 4.83
C GLN A 44 7.61 7.86 4.22
N ALA A 45 8.57 8.17 3.35
CA ALA A 45 9.50 7.20 2.80
C ALA A 45 10.83 7.32 3.55
N GLN A 46 11.48 6.18 3.77
CA GLN A 46 12.83 6.15 4.29
C GLN A 46 13.79 6.37 3.13
N GLN A 47 14.55 7.46 3.19
CA GLN A 47 15.57 7.77 2.20
C GLN A 47 16.95 7.66 2.82
N TYR A 48 17.81 6.85 2.19
CA TYR A 48 19.20 6.70 2.58
C TYR A 48 20.04 7.80 1.92
N SER A 49 20.78 8.55 2.73
CA SER A 49 21.76 9.53 2.23
C SER A 49 23.13 8.87 2.09
N ASP A 50 24.01 9.46 1.28
CA ASP A 50 25.42 9.03 1.11
C ASP A 50 26.20 8.97 2.44
N THR A 51 25.69 9.61 3.49
CA THR A 51 26.28 9.63 4.84
C THR A 51 25.72 8.56 5.79
N GLU A 52 25.05 7.52 5.28
CA GLU A 52 24.40 6.43 6.05
C GLU A 52 23.28 6.85 7.02
N ALA A 53 22.88 8.12 6.98
CA ALA A 53 21.76 8.61 7.77
C ALA A 53 20.43 8.28 7.06
N VAL A 54 19.52 7.60 7.76
CA VAL A 54 18.14 7.41 7.31
C VAL A 54 17.34 8.67 7.62
N THR A 55 16.82 9.32 6.58
CA THR A 55 15.91 10.45 6.72
C THR A 55 14.50 10.04 6.34
N LEU A 56 13.50 10.69 6.96
CA LEU A 56 12.10 10.53 6.59
C LEU A 56 11.72 11.68 5.67
N VAL A 57 11.30 11.34 4.46
CA VAL A 57 10.83 12.30 3.46
C VAL A 57 9.37 12.02 3.14
N LYS A 58 8.67 13.00 2.60
CA LYS A 58 7.29 12.78 2.13
C LYS A 58 7.29 11.72 1.02
N ALA A 59 6.54 10.64 1.22
CA ALA A 59 6.46 9.56 0.25
C ALA A 59 5.62 9.96 -0.98
N THR A 60 6.02 9.40 -2.11
CA THR A 60 5.40 9.55 -3.41
C THR A 60 4.70 8.25 -3.82
N PRO A 61 3.87 8.28 -4.88
CA PRO A 61 3.29 7.06 -5.45
C PRO A 61 4.34 6.04 -5.94
N PHE A 62 5.59 6.45 -6.19
CA PHE A 62 6.66 5.49 -6.50
C PHE A 62 7.09 4.67 -5.29
N ASP A 63 6.85 5.17 -4.07
CA ASP A 63 7.21 4.50 -2.83
C ASP A 63 6.11 3.52 -2.36
N TYR A 64 4.83 3.90 -2.47
CA TYR A 64 3.70 3.14 -1.92
C TYR A 64 2.60 2.79 -2.93
N GLY A 65 2.72 3.16 -4.20
CA GLY A 65 1.67 2.98 -5.20
C GLY A 65 0.42 3.80 -4.84
N SER A 66 -0.70 3.12 -4.59
CA SER A 66 -1.96 3.78 -4.22
C SER A 66 -2.05 4.14 -2.74
N GLY A 67 -1.29 3.46 -1.87
CA GLY A 67 -1.30 3.71 -0.43
C GLY A 67 -1.17 2.44 0.39
N HIS A 68 -1.45 2.57 1.69
CA HIS A 68 -1.51 1.46 2.65
C HIS A 68 -2.88 0.78 2.62
N VAL A 69 -2.91 -0.56 2.56
CA VAL A 69 -4.14 -1.38 2.61
C VAL A 69 -4.56 -1.65 4.03
#